data_AF-A0A518IFB9-F1
#
_entry.id   AF-A0A518IFB9-F1
#
_cell.length_a   1.000
_cell.length_b   1.000
_cell.length_c   1.000
_cell.angle_alpha   90.00
_cell.angle_beta   90.00
_cell.angle_gamma   90.00
#
_symmetry.space_group_name_H-M   'P 1'
#
loop_
_entity.id
_entity.type
_entity.pdbx_description
1 polymer ?
#
loop_
_entity_poly.entity_id
_entity_poly.type
_entity_poly.pdbx_seq_one_letter_code
_entity_poly.pdbx_strand_id
1 'polypeptide(L)'
;MSSEMPPESESTENSIPGGVHEWIRIFIKNLELNFSDAYRGLPEAPSQSDLEEPAIRTIILTLLESDSRINMESILEIMGQIWAEHNTQSTEWNAKLNQRRFELIDKEIQEKISTAESIELAGLTNLMRKHVDSEENLPMKGAKELHRKLLELNYKDKHH
;
A
#
# COMPACT_ATOMS: atom_id res chain seq x y z
N MET A 1 -38.19 10.61 51.98
CA MET A 1 -38.13 10.47 50.52
C MET A 1 -36.89 11.24 50.07
N SER A 2 -35.77 10.55 49.98
CA SER A 2 -34.49 11.14 49.55
C SER A 2 -34.46 11.12 48.02
N SER A 3 -34.34 12.30 47.41
CA SER A 3 -34.10 12.42 45.96
C SER A 3 -32.69 11.93 45.65
N GLU A 4 -32.58 10.81 44.94
CA GLU A 4 -31.37 10.44 44.22
C GLU A 4 -31.27 11.32 42.96
N MET A 5 -30.24 12.17 42.90
CA MET A 5 -29.78 12.77 41.66
C MET A 5 -29.11 11.70 40.80
N PRO A 6 -29.40 11.60 39.49
CA PRO A 6 -28.66 10.72 38.62
C PRO A 6 -27.24 11.28 38.39
N PRO A 7 -26.23 10.41 38.22
CA PRO A 7 -24.87 10.84 37.94
C PRO A 7 -24.79 11.46 36.54
N GLU A 8 -24.13 12.61 36.46
CA GLU A 8 -23.73 13.24 35.21
C GLU A 8 -22.93 12.23 34.39
N SER A 9 -23.44 11.93 33.19
CA SER A 9 -22.73 11.12 32.21
C SER A 9 -21.49 11.90 31.76
N GLU A 10 -20.32 11.53 32.27
CA GLU A 10 -19.03 11.87 31.68
C GLU A 10 -19.03 11.38 30.22
N SER A 11 -19.25 12.31 29.30
CA SER A 11 -18.99 12.09 27.89
C SER A 11 -17.48 11.96 27.75
N THR A 12 -17.02 10.74 27.54
CA THR A 12 -15.66 10.44 27.09
C THR A 12 -15.55 10.96 25.65
N GLU A 13 -15.31 12.26 25.49
CA GLU A 13 -14.77 12.82 24.26
C GLU A 13 -13.42 12.14 24.01
N ASN A 14 -13.42 11.16 23.10
CA ASN A 14 -12.24 10.60 22.48
C ASN A 14 -11.47 11.73 21.80
N SER A 15 -10.66 12.44 22.58
CA SER A 15 -9.82 13.54 22.12
C SER A 15 -8.77 12.94 21.20
N ILE A 16 -8.96 13.15 19.90
CA ILE A 16 -8.02 12.76 18.85
C ILE A 16 -6.65 13.38 19.22
N PRO A 17 -5.56 12.59 19.31
CA PRO A 17 -4.26 13.11 19.68
C PRO A 17 -3.89 14.30 18.80
N GLY A 18 -3.43 15.41 19.39
CA GLY A 18 -3.23 16.68 18.68
C GLY A 18 -2.35 16.59 17.41
N GLY A 19 -1.47 15.60 17.33
CA GLY A 19 -0.67 15.33 16.13
C GLY A 19 -1.46 14.79 14.94
N VAL A 20 -2.57 14.09 15.17
CA VAL A 20 -3.45 13.57 14.11
C VAL A 20 -4.20 14.71 13.42
N HIS A 21 -4.67 15.70 14.19
CA HIS A 21 -5.33 16.88 13.62
C HIS A 21 -4.41 17.70 12.72
N GLU A 22 -3.15 17.86 13.12
CA GLU A 22 -2.17 18.60 12.31
C GLU A 22 -1.81 17.82 11.05
N TRP A 23 -1.62 16.50 11.15
CA TRP A 23 -1.40 15.67 9.97
C TRP A 23 -2.59 15.71 9.00
N ILE A 24 -3.84 15.60 9.48
CA ILE A 24 -5.04 15.71 8.62
C ILE A 24 -5.08 17.07 7.91
N ARG A 25 -4.75 18.16 8.61
CA ARG A 25 -4.72 19.50 8.01
C ARG A 25 -3.69 19.58 6.90
N ILE A 26 -2.47 19.08 7.14
CA ILE A 26 -1.39 19.04 6.14
C ILE A 26 -1.83 18.19 4.94
N PHE A 27 -2.42 17.03 5.20
CA PHE A 27 -2.94 16.13 4.17
C PHE A 27 -3.98 16.79 3.28
N ILE A 28 -5.01 17.41 3.85
CA ILE A 28 -6.07 18.09 3.09
C ILE A 28 -5.48 19.23 2.25
N LYS A 29 -4.55 20.02 2.83
CA LYS A 29 -3.90 21.11 2.11
C LYS A 29 -3.11 20.58 0.90
N ASN A 30 -2.30 19.54 1.09
CA ASN A 30 -1.51 18.96 0.00
C ASN A 30 -2.42 18.30 -1.05
N LEU A 31 -3.52 17.68 -0.62
CA LEU A 31 -4.52 17.11 -1.53
C LEU A 31 -5.11 18.17 -2.45
N GLU A 32 -5.51 19.32 -1.91
CA GLU A 32 -6.09 20.41 -2.68
C GLU A 32 -5.10 21.02 -3.68
N LEU A 33 -3.84 21.22 -3.25
CA LEU A 33 -2.77 21.73 -4.11
C LEU A 33 -2.46 20.75 -5.25
N ASN A 34 -2.20 19.48 -4.92
CA ASN A 34 -1.83 18.47 -5.90
C ASN A 34 -2.99 18.16 -6.86
N PHE A 35 -4.24 18.17 -6.38
CA PHE A 35 -5.41 18.00 -7.24
C PHE A 35 -5.54 19.17 -8.22
N SER A 36 -5.40 20.41 -7.74
CA SER A 36 -5.48 21.59 -8.60
C SER A 36 -4.39 21.60 -9.67
N ASP A 37 -3.19 21.11 -9.35
CA ASP A 37 -2.07 21.07 -10.29
C ASP A 37 -2.16 19.89 -11.26
N ALA A 38 -2.55 18.70 -10.81
CA ALA A 38 -2.63 17.51 -11.65
C ALA A 38 -3.71 17.61 -12.74
N TYR A 39 -4.77 18.39 -12.49
CA TYR A 39 -5.91 18.56 -13.40
C TYR A 39 -5.80 19.85 -14.24
N ARG A 40 -4.77 20.68 -14.01
CA ARG A 40 -4.50 21.92 -14.77
C ARG A 40 -3.92 21.58 -16.15
N GLY A 41 -4.79 21.17 -17.07
CA GLY A 41 -4.39 20.82 -18.44
C GLY A 41 -5.23 19.72 -19.07
N LEU A 42 -6.24 19.22 -18.35
CA LEU A 42 -7.17 18.26 -18.92
C LEU A 42 -8.05 18.90 -20.01
N PRO A 43 -8.46 18.11 -21.02
CA PRO A 43 -9.42 18.56 -22.01
C PRO A 43 -10.76 18.89 -21.36
N GLU A 44 -11.57 19.70 -22.05
CA GLU A 44 -12.87 20.21 -21.54
C GLU A 44 -13.87 19.08 -21.23
N ALA A 45 -13.71 17.91 -21.86
CA ALA A 45 -14.44 16.68 -21.59
C ALA A 45 -13.45 15.51 -21.46
N PRO A 46 -12.85 15.29 -20.28
CA PRO A 46 -11.87 14.23 -20.09
C PRO A 46 -12.54 12.86 -20.10
N SER A 47 -11.91 11.90 -20.77
CA SER A 47 -12.27 10.49 -20.68
C SER A 47 -11.84 9.92 -19.32
N GLN A 48 -12.34 8.74 -18.96
CA GLN A 48 -11.94 8.09 -17.72
C GLN A 48 -10.43 7.85 -17.65
N SER A 49 -9.80 7.42 -18.74
CA SER A 49 -8.34 7.22 -18.81
C SER A 49 -7.55 8.51 -18.64
N ASP A 50 -8.12 9.66 -19.04
CA ASP A 50 -7.46 10.97 -18.84
C ASP A 50 -7.43 11.37 -17.36
N LEU A 51 -8.32 10.79 -16.53
CA LEU A 51 -8.45 11.10 -15.11
C LEU A 51 -7.65 10.14 -14.21
N GLU A 52 -7.39 8.91 -14.67
CA GLU A 52 -6.77 7.85 -13.85
C GLU A 52 -5.34 8.19 -13.42
N GLU A 53 -4.47 8.57 -14.36
CA GLU A 53 -3.07 8.89 -14.06
C GLU A 53 -2.93 10.16 -13.18
N PRO A 54 -3.63 11.28 -13.47
CA PRO A 54 -3.63 12.45 -12.59
C PRO A 54 -4.18 12.16 -11.18
N ALA A 55 -5.23 11.34 -11.06
CA ALA A 55 -5.78 10.95 -9.76
C ALA A 55 -4.76 10.16 -8.93
N ILE A 56 -4.15 9.13 -9.53
CA ILE A 56 -3.14 8.30 -8.87
C ILE A 56 -1.95 9.15 -8.44
N ARG A 57 -1.44 10.00 -9.35
CA ARG A 57 -0.32 10.90 -9.06
C ARG A 57 -0.63 11.87 -7.92
N THR A 58 -1.85 12.42 -7.89
CA THR A 58 -2.32 13.30 -6.82
C THR A 58 -2.26 12.60 -5.47
N ILE A 59 -2.78 11.37 -5.38
CA ILE A 59 -2.80 10.59 -4.14
C ILE A 59 -1.37 10.31 -3.67
N ILE A 60 -0.49 9.87 -4.57
CA ILE A 60 0.91 9.56 -4.24
C ILE A 60 1.65 10.80 -3.70
N LEU A 61 1.59 11.91 -4.42
CA LEU A 61 2.26 13.15 -4.01
C LEU A 61 1.72 13.65 -2.67
N THR A 62 0.40 13.61 -2.50
CA THR A 62 -0.24 13.98 -1.24
C THR A 62 0.29 13.15 -0.08
N LEU A 63 0.38 11.82 -0.23
CA LEU A 63 0.88 10.95 0.84
C LEU A 63 2.36 11.21 1.17
N LEU A 64 3.21 11.38 0.15
CA LEU A 64 4.63 11.69 0.33
C LEU A 64 4.86 13.02 1.03
N GLU A 65 4.08 14.04 0.69
CA GLU A 65 4.22 15.40 1.23
C GLU A 65 3.58 15.55 2.62
N SER A 66 2.68 14.65 2.99
CA SER A 66 1.94 14.72 4.26
C SER A 66 2.65 14.03 5.41
N ASP A 67 3.47 13.01 5.14
CA ASP A 67 4.26 12.33 6.16
C ASP A 67 5.61 11.87 5.61
N SER A 68 6.69 12.49 6.11
CA SER A 68 8.06 12.17 5.70
C SER A 68 8.51 10.75 6.07
N ARG A 69 7.74 10.03 6.90
CA ARG A 69 8.01 8.62 7.22
C ARG A 69 7.49 7.68 6.14
N ILE A 70 6.57 8.15 5.30
CA ILE A 70 6.03 7.38 4.18
C ILE A 70 6.95 7.60 2.98
N ASN A 71 7.49 6.51 2.44
CA ASN A 71 8.28 6.52 1.21
C ASN A 71 7.49 5.97 0.03
N MET A 72 8.02 6.18 -1.18
CA MET A 72 7.36 5.77 -2.42
C MET A 72 7.11 4.26 -2.47
N GLU A 73 8.04 3.45 -2.00
CA GLU A 73 7.92 1.98 -2.00
C GLU A 73 6.72 1.51 -1.15
N SER A 74 6.55 2.12 0.03
CA SER A 74 5.43 1.82 0.94
C SER A 74 4.09 2.22 0.33
N ILE A 75 4.04 3.35 -0.38
CA ILE A 75 2.83 3.79 -1.09
C ILE A 75 2.51 2.83 -2.24
N LEU A 76 3.50 2.46 -3.05
CA LEU A 76 3.31 1.52 -4.14
C LEU A 76 2.84 0.15 -3.63
N GLU A 77 3.35 -0.31 -2.49
CA GLU A 77 2.91 -1.56 -1.87
C GLU A 77 1.43 -1.49 -1.43
N ILE A 78 1.02 -0.41 -0.75
CA ILE A 78 -0.38 -0.21 -0.32
C ILE A 78 -1.30 -0.10 -1.55
N MET A 79 -0.93 0.73 -2.52
CA MET A 79 -1.71 0.91 -3.74
C MET A 79 -1.79 -0.38 -4.55
N GLY A 80 -0.70 -1.16 -4.60
CA GLY A 80 -0.67 -2.47 -5.25
C GLY A 80 -1.58 -3.49 -4.55
N GLN A 81 -1.67 -3.46 -3.22
CA GLN A 81 -2.63 -4.27 -2.47
C GLN A 81 -4.07 -3.95 -2.86
N ILE A 82 -4.42 -2.66 -2.87
CA ILE A 82 -5.75 -2.19 -3.28
C ILE A 82 -6.02 -2.59 -4.74
N TRP A 83 -5.04 -2.41 -5.62
CA TRP A 83 -5.15 -2.80 -7.03
C TRP A 83 -5.45 -4.29 -7.17
N ALA A 84 -4.73 -5.14 -6.43
CA ALA A 84 -4.94 -6.58 -6.47
C ALA A 84 -6.35 -6.96 -6.00
N GLU A 85 -6.84 -6.37 -4.90
CA GLU A 85 -8.18 -6.61 -4.37
C GLU A 85 -9.28 -6.23 -5.35
N HIS A 86 -9.10 -5.15 -6.10
CA HIS A 86 -10.09 -4.66 -7.07
C HIS A 86 -10.03 -5.36 -8.43
N ASN A 87 -8.85 -5.74 -8.92
CA ASN A 87 -8.65 -6.23 -10.29
C ASN A 87 -8.60 -7.75 -10.42
N THR A 88 -8.35 -8.46 -9.32
CA THR A 88 -8.33 -9.93 -9.35
C THR A 88 -9.61 -10.50 -8.76
N GLN A 89 -10.63 -10.65 -9.62
CA GLN A 89 -11.88 -11.36 -9.27
C GLN A 89 -11.64 -12.83 -8.90
N SER A 90 -10.51 -13.40 -9.35
CA SER A 90 -9.98 -14.68 -8.90
C SER A 90 -8.66 -14.42 -8.17
N THR A 91 -8.59 -14.81 -6.90
CA THR A 91 -7.39 -14.80 -6.05
C THR A 91 -6.30 -15.77 -6.52
N GLU A 92 -6.53 -16.50 -7.61
CA GLU A 92 -5.64 -17.55 -8.06
C GLU A 92 -4.60 -17.03 -9.06
N TRP A 93 -3.34 -17.10 -8.64
CA TRP A 93 -2.19 -16.83 -9.48
C TRP A 93 -2.14 -17.77 -10.70
N ASN A 94 -1.80 -17.23 -11.87
CA ASN A 94 -1.76 -18.01 -13.11
C ASN A 94 -0.70 -17.49 -14.09
N ALA A 95 -0.47 -18.24 -15.18
CA ALA A 95 0.54 -17.94 -16.18
C ALA A 95 0.34 -16.58 -16.88
N LYS A 96 -0.91 -16.13 -17.08
CA LYS A 96 -1.21 -14.83 -17.70
C LYS A 96 -0.80 -13.68 -16.80
N LEU A 97 -1.08 -13.77 -15.50
CA LEU A 97 -0.65 -12.78 -14.50
C LEU A 97 0.88 -12.74 -14.40
N ASN A 98 1.53 -13.91 -14.44
CA ASN A 98 2.98 -13.99 -14.42
C ASN A 98 3.62 -13.37 -15.68
N GLN A 99 3.05 -13.64 -16.87
CA GLN A 99 3.50 -13.01 -18.11
C GLN A 99 3.37 -11.48 -18.03
N ARG A 100 2.21 -10.98 -17.60
CA ARG A 100 1.99 -9.54 -17.43
C ARG A 100 2.99 -8.92 -16.46
N ARG A 101 3.27 -9.60 -15.35
CA ARG A 101 4.29 -9.18 -14.38
C ARG A 101 5.68 -9.05 -15.04
N PHE A 102 6.09 -10.00 -15.88
CA PHE A 102 7.37 -9.90 -16.60
C PHE A 102 7.41 -8.74 -17.59
N GLU A 103 6.33 -8.51 -18.35
CA GLU A 103 6.25 -7.36 -19.26
C GLU A 103 6.43 -6.02 -18.51
N LEU A 104 5.87 -5.92 -17.30
CA LEU A 104 6.01 -4.74 -16.46
C LEU A 104 7.43 -4.59 -15.89
N ILE A 105 8.06 -5.68 -15.47
CA ILE A 105 9.48 -5.67 -15.05
C ILE A 105 10.37 -5.20 -16.20
N ASP A 106 10.13 -5.68 -17.42
CA ASP A 106 10.91 -5.24 -18.59
C ASP A 106 10.73 -3.73 -18.85
N LYS A 107 9.53 -3.19 -18.63
CA LYS A 107 9.29 -1.74 -18.70
C LYS A 107 9.97 -0.96 -17.58
N GLU A 108 9.98 -1.50 -16.36
CA GLU A 108 10.68 -0.91 -15.21
C GLU A 108 12.18 -0.83 -15.46
N ILE A 109 12.79 -1.92 -15.94
CA ILE A 109 14.21 -1.98 -16.31
C ILE A 109 14.54 -0.99 -17.43
N GLN A 110 13.60 -0.76 -18.36
CA GLN A 110 13.75 0.22 -19.43
C GLN A 110 13.44 1.66 -19.01
N GLU A 111 13.09 1.91 -17.74
CA GLU A 111 12.65 3.22 -17.22
C GLU A 111 11.44 3.81 -17.99
N LYS A 112 10.55 2.93 -18.49
CA LYS A 112 9.36 3.30 -19.27
C LYS A 112 8.04 2.93 -18.58
N ILE A 113 8.11 2.39 -17.37
CA ILE A 113 6.94 2.03 -16.59
C ILE A 113 6.20 3.30 -16.14
N SER A 114 4.89 3.36 -16.34
CA SER A 114 4.07 4.46 -15.81
C SER A 114 3.80 4.28 -14.31
N THR A 115 3.26 5.31 -13.65
CA THR A 115 2.89 5.22 -12.24
C THR A 115 1.81 4.15 -12.00
N ALA A 116 0.79 4.13 -12.85
CA ALA A 116 -0.26 3.11 -12.80
C ALA A 116 0.30 1.70 -13.03
N GLU A 117 1.26 1.55 -13.95
CA GLU A 117 1.92 0.27 -14.20
C GLU A 117 2.81 -0.19 -13.03
N SER A 118 3.46 0.74 -12.32
CA SER A 118 4.21 0.44 -11.10
C SER A 118 3.30 -0.07 -9.98
N ILE A 119 2.09 0.48 -9.85
CA ILE A 119 1.07 -0.01 -8.92
C ILE A 119 0.59 -1.40 -9.31
N GLU A 120 0.31 -1.63 -10.59
CA GLU A 120 -0.05 -2.95 -11.13
C GLU A 120 1.06 -3.97 -10.81
N LEU A 121 2.33 -3.63 -11.06
CA LEU A 121 3.48 -4.48 -10.79
C LEU A 121 3.62 -4.82 -9.30
N ALA A 122 3.42 -3.83 -8.42
CA ALA A 122 3.42 -4.04 -6.97
C ALA A 122 2.30 -5.02 -6.55
N GLY A 123 1.09 -4.85 -7.09
CA GLY A 123 -0.04 -5.74 -6.84
C GLY A 123 0.19 -7.17 -7.33
N LEU A 124 0.66 -7.34 -8.57
CA LEU A 124 1.00 -8.66 -9.13
C LEU A 124 2.13 -9.33 -8.34
N THR A 125 3.14 -8.58 -7.91
CA THR A 125 4.23 -9.13 -7.11
C THR A 125 3.75 -9.59 -5.75
N ASN A 126 2.82 -8.87 -5.12
CA ASN A 126 2.22 -9.30 -3.86
C ASN A 126 1.36 -10.57 -4.03
N LEU A 127 0.55 -10.64 -5.09
CA LEU A 127 -0.22 -11.84 -5.42
C LEU A 127 0.69 -13.06 -5.65
N MET A 128 1.81 -12.87 -6.36
CA MET A 128 2.81 -13.92 -6.53
C MET A 128 3.40 -14.39 -5.20
N ARG A 129 3.79 -13.46 -4.31
CA ARG A 129 4.29 -13.81 -2.97
C ARG A 129 3.25 -14.60 -2.18
N LYS A 130 2.01 -14.12 -2.13
CA LYS A 130 0.90 -14.81 -1.46
C LYS A 130 0.70 -16.21 -2.02
N HIS A 131 0.75 -16.39 -3.34
CA HIS A 131 0.64 -17.69 -3.98
C HIS A 131 1.81 -18.62 -3.58
N VAL A 132 3.05 -18.15 -3.69
CA VAL A 132 4.26 -18.91 -3.29
C VAL A 132 4.23 -19.29 -1.80
N ASP A 133 3.74 -18.39 -0.95
CA ASP A 133 3.59 -18.64 0.49
C ASP A 133 2.39 -19.53 0.83
N SER A 134 1.35 -19.54 -0.01
CA SER A 134 0.13 -20.34 0.16
C SER A 134 0.25 -21.76 -0.39
N GLU A 135 1.04 -21.96 -1.44
CA GLU A 135 1.27 -23.29 -2.00
C GLU A 135 2.16 -24.10 -1.05
N GLU A 136 1.79 -25.37 -0.88
CA GLU A 136 2.65 -26.43 -0.35
C GLU A 136 3.88 -26.67 -1.24
N ASN A 137 4.71 -25.66 -1.45
CA ASN A 137 6.02 -25.81 -2.05
C ASN A 137 6.93 -26.51 -1.02
N LEU A 138 6.89 -27.85 -1.04
CA LEU A 138 7.80 -28.77 -0.36
C LEU A 138 9.29 -28.33 -0.38
N PRO A 139 9.83 -27.67 -1.43
CA PRO A 139 11.21 -27.16 -1.41
C PRO A 139 11.46 -26.04 -0.38
N MET A 140 10.46 -25.19 -0.10
CA MET A 140 10.59 -24.07 0.82
C MET A 140 10.41 -24.46 2.28
N LYS A 141 9.67 -25.55 2.59
CA LYS A 141 9.64 -26.10 3.96
C LYS A 141 11.04 -26.50 4.43
N GLY A 142 11.81 -27.17 3.57
CA GLY A 142 13.20 -27.55 3.87
C GLY A 142 14.11 -26.33 4.05
N ALA A 143 13.98 -25.32 3.20
CA ALA A 143 14.76 -24.09 3.30
C ALA A 143 14.41 -23.25 4.55
N LYS A 144 13.11 -23.12 4.88
CA LYS A 144 12.62 -22.44 6.10
C LYS A 144 13.10 -23.18 7.36
N GLU A 145 13.04 -24.51 7.37
CA GLU A 145 13.54 -25.32 8.49
C GLU A 145 15.07 -25.26 8.64
N LEU A 146 15.82 -25.27 7.53
CA LEU A 146 17.27 -25.07 7.54
C LEU A 146 17.64 -23.69 8.10
N HIS A 147 16.98 -22.62 7.62
CA HIS A 147 17.18 -21.27 8.11
C HIS A 147 16.93 -21.17 9.61
N ARG A 148 15.83 -21.77 10.10
CA ARG A 148 15.50 -21.84 11.53
C ARG A 148 16.60 -22.54 12.34
N LYS A 149 17.06 -23.71 11.89
CA LYS A 149 18.15 -24.45 12.58
C LYS A 149 19.47 -23.68 12.60
N LEU A 150 19.80 -22.96 11.53
CA LEU A 150 21.01 -22.13 11.47
C LEU A 150 20.95 -20.96 12.46
N LEU A 151 19.78 -20.34 12.63
CA LEU A 151 19.58 -19.30 13.65
C LEU A 151 19.74 -19.85 15.08
N GLU A 152 19.20 -21.03 15.35
CA GLU A 152 19.32 -21.70 16.65
C GLU A 152 20.78 -22.05 17.00
N LEU A 153 21.57 -22.48 16.02
CA LEU A 153 23.00 -22.76 16.20
C LEU A 153 23.80 -21.48 16.45
N ASN A 154 23.56 -20.42 15.68
CA ASN A 154 24.22 -19.12 15.88
C ASN A 154 23.87 -18.49 17.25
N TYR A 155 22.64 -18.70 17.72
CA TYR A 155 22.24 -18.25 19.05
C TYR A 155 22.96 -19.03 20.17
N LYS A 156 23.16 -20.35 20.00
CA LYS A 156 23.92 -21.18 20.96
C LYS A 156 25.41 -20.82 21.01
N ASP A 157 26.03 -20.52 19.86
CA ASP A 157 27.44 -20.13 19.81
C ASP A 157 27.73 -18.75 20.43
N LYS A 158 26.73 -17.85 20.49
CA LYS A 158 26.88 -16.53 21.13
C LYS A 158 26.64 -16.54 22.64
N HIS A 159 26.13 -17.64 23.19
CA HIS A 159 25.78 -17.76 24.61
C HIS A 159 26.54 -18.87 25.33
N HIS A 160 27.65 -19.33 24.75
CA HIS A 160 28.73 -20.09 25.39
C HIS A 160 30.01 -19.26 25.43
#